data_AF-A0AAV9CYE9-F1
#
_entry.id   AF-A0AAV9CYE9-F1
#
_cell.length_a   1.000
_cell.length_b   1.000
_cell.length_c   1.000
_cell.angle_alpha   90.00
_cell.angle_beta   90.00
_cell.angle_gamma   90.00
#
_symmetry.space_group_name_H-M   'P 1'
#
loop_
_entity.id
_entity.type
_entity.pdbx_description
1 polymer ?
#
loop_
_entity_poly.entity_id
_entity_poly.type
_entity_poly.pdbx_seq_one_letter_code
_entity_poly.pdbx_strand_id
1 'polypeptide(L)'
;MKKGTKGIALLLIPLILLCGFHSASAATAPAKLISGFLSNALSALLKWLWSLPTTTKTAISLNERPVLKYESGYTVDTVFDGSKLGIEPFAVDVSQSGELLVLDSANSNIYRISLPLSKYSRPRLVAGSAEGYAGHVDGRPREARMNHPKGFTMDDRGNIYVADTVNMAIRKISDSVPDI
;
A
#
# COMPACT_ATOMS: atom_id res chain seq x y z
N MET A 1 44.57 29.81 23.80
CA MET A 1 44.57 30.82 24.88
C MET A 1 43.15 30.99 25.40
N LYS A 2 43.03 31.08 26.74
CA LYS A 2 41.82 31.02 27.57
C LYS A 2 40.84 32.20 27.41
N LYS A 3 39.59 31.91 27.81
CA LYS A 3 38.57 32.68 28.58
C LYS A 3 37.27 32.85 27.77
N GLY A 4 36.07 32.56 28.27
CA GLY A 4 35.60 32.10 29.57
C GLY A 4 34.07 32.31 29.65
N THR A 5 33.34 31.27 30.05
CA THR A 5 32.22 31.20 31.03
C THR A 5 31.13 32.30 31.01
N LYS A 6 29.83 31.97 30.95
CA LYS A 6 28.90 31.58 32.04
C LYS A 6 27.62 30.99 31.39
N GLY A 7 27.09 29.81 31.72
CA GLY A 7 26.52 29.38 33.01
C GLY A 7 25.16 30.09 33.21
N ILE A 8 24.00 29.42 33.26
CA ILE A 8 23.47 28.76 34.47
C ILE A 8 22.32 27.81 34.09
N ALA A 9 22.43 26.56 34.52
CA ALA A 9 21.33 25.64 34.79
C ALA A 9 21.69 24.93 36.09
N LEU A 10 20.85 25.03 37.14
CA LEU A 10 20.47 23.91 38.03
C LEU A 10 19.56 24.38 39.18
N LEU A 11 18.45 23.64 39.31
CA LEU A 11 17.78 23.15 40.51
C LEU A 11 18.05 23.81 41.87
N LEU A 12 16.97 24.22 42.53
CA LEU A 12 16.78 24.07 43.98
C LEU A 12 15.29 23.82 44.30
N ILE A 13 15.01 22.64 44.86
CA ILE A 13 13.87 22.18 45.69
C ILE A 13 14.57 21.51 46.90
N PRO A 14 14.08 21.47 48.18
CA PRO A 14 12.68 21.52 48.69
C PRO A 14 12.45 22.38 49.96
N LEU A 15 11.17 22.57 50.37
CA LEU A 15 10.78 22.54 51.79
C LEU A 15 9.31 22.10 52.03
N ILE A 16 9.21 20.84 52.44
CA ILE A 16 8.25 20.05 53.23
C ILE A 16 7.04 20.73 53.95
N LEU A 17 5.85 20.16 53.65
CA LEU A 17 4.64 19.82 54.46
C LEU A 17 4.07 20.75 55.57
N LEU A 18 2.75 20.96 55.54
CA LEU A 18 1.83 20.41 56.57
C LEU A 18 0.34 20.40 56.15
N CYS A 19 -0.35 19.36 56.60
CA CYS A 19 -1.76 18.99 56.38
C CYS A 19 -2.79 19.93 57.03
N GLY A 20 -4.06 19.86 56.59
CA GLY A 20 -5.21 20.17 57.46
C GLY A 20 -6.50 20.58 56.74
N PHE A 21 -7.51 19.70 56.75
CA PHE A 21 -8.90 19.96 56.38
C PHE A 21 -9.61 20.99 57.31
N HIS A 22 -10.66 21.68 56.84
CA HIS A 22 -12.04 21.74 57.40
C HIS A 22 -12.93 22.87 56.79
N SER A 23 -14.02 22.44 56.12
CA SER A 23 -15.44 22.89 55.97
C SER A 23 -15.99 24.35 56.01
N ALA A 24 -17.07 24.51 55.19
CA ALA A 24 -18.28 25.39 55.27
C ALA A 24 -18.16 26.88 54.82
N SER A 25 -19.17 27.62 54.29
CA SER A 25 -20.57 27.45 53.83
C SER A 25 -21.09 28.81 53.26
N ALA A 26 -22.10 28.78 52.36
CA ALA A 26 -23.06 29.84 51.92
C ALA A 26 -22.52 31.13 51.21
N ALA A 27 -22.98 31.65 50.05
CA ALA A 27 -24.25 31.77 49.29
C ALA A 27 -24.87 33.18 49.34
N THR A 28 -25.00 33.87 48.20
CA THR A 28 -26.04 34.90 47.82
C THR A 28 -25.75 35.48 46.42
N ALA A 29 -26.66 35.87 45.52
CA ALA A 29 -27.89 35.32 44.93
C ALA A 29 -28.20 36.17 43.65
N PRO A 30 -29.05 35.72 42.69
CA PRO A 30 -29.15 36.24 41.32
C PRO A 30 -30.35 37.19 41.07
N ALA A 31 -30.32 37.99 40.01
CA ALA A 31 -31.47 38.77 39.54
C ALA A 31 -32.23 38.02 38.43
N LYS A 32 -33.54 37.85 38.63
CA LYS A 32 -34.52 37.27 37.70
C LYS A 32 -35.56 38.35 37.37
N LEU A 33 -35.87 38.54 36.09
CA LEU A 33 -37.09 39.19 35.62
C LEU A 33 -37.65 38.31 34.48
N ILE A 34 -38.89 37.85 34.63
CA ILE A 34 -39.61 36.98 33.70
C ILE A 34 -40.84 37.73 33.19
N SER A 35 -41.00 37.78 31.87
CA SER A 35 -42.28 37.59 31.14
C SER A 35 -41.92 37.68 29.64
N GLY A 36 -42.18 36.72 28.76
CA GLY A 36 -43.19 35.68 28.73
C GLY A 36 -43.89 35.76 27.37
N PHE A 37 -44.01 34.63 26.66
CA PHE A 37 -44.70 34.44 25.37
C PHE A 37 -43.95 34.80 24.06
N LEU A 38 -43.17 33.83 23.54
CA LEU A 38 -43.03 33.46 22.10
C LEU A 38 -41.95 32.38 21.83
N SER A 39 -41.21 31.91 22.84
CA SER A 39 -39.94 31.19 22.62
C SER A 39 -40.04 29.79 21.99
N ASN A 40 -41.15 29.07 22.17
CA ASN A 40 -41.20 27.66 21.74
C ASN A 40 -41.71 27.48 20.30
N ALA A 41 -42.64 28.31 19.83
CA ALA A 41 -43.16 28.21 18.46
C ALA A 41 -42.11 28.67 17.44
N LEU A 42 -41.37 29.75 17.73
CA LEU A 42 -40.31 30.25 16.86
C LEU A 42 -39.13 29.27 16.80
N SER A 43 -38.79 28.61 17.91
CA SER A 43 -37.76 27.56 17.94
C SER A 43 -38.17 26.32 17.15
N ALA A 44 -39.44 25.91 17.20
CA ALA A 44 -39.91 24.76 16.45
C ALA A 44 -39.96 25.06 14.95
N LEU A 45 -40.42 26.27 14.57
CA LEU A 45 -40.43 26.72 13.18
C LEU A 45 -39.01 26.84 12.63
N LEU A 46 -38.05 27.39 13.40
CA LEU A 46 -36.64 27.46 12.98
C LEU A 46 -36.05 26.07 12.81
N LYS A 47 -36.25 25.15 13.78
CA LYS A 47 -35.74 23.78 13.68
C LYS A 47 -36.36 23.01 12.52
N TRP A 48 -37.63 23.25 12.22
CA TRP A 48 -38.29 22.70 11.04
C TRP A 48 -37.73 23.31 9.74
N LEU A 49 -37.51 24.64 9.69
CA LEU A 49 -36.92 25.33 8.53
C LEU A 49 -35.53 24.78 8.19
N TRP A 50 -34.72 24.47 9.20
CA TRP A 50 -33.40 23.84 9.03
C TRP A 50 -33.45 22.33 8.75
N SER A 51 -34.64 21.72 8.83
CA SER A 51 -34.86 20.30 8.52
C SER A 51 -35.48 20.06 7.14
N LEU A 52 -35.72 21.12 6.35
CA LEU A 52 -36.18 20.94 4.97
C LEU A 52 -35.06 20.30 4.15
N PRO A 53 -35.26 19.11 3.56
CA PRO A 53 -34.27 18.55 2.65
C PRO A 53 -34.14 19.52 1.47
N THR A 54 -32.95 20.05 1.27
CA THR A 54 -32.64 20.82 0.06
C THR A 54 -32.75 19.85 -1.11
N THR A 55 -33.88 19.84 -1.82
CA THR A 55 -33.98 19.15 -3.09
C THR A 55 -33.11 19.91 -4.08
N THR A 56 -31.83 19.54 -4.13
CA THR A 56 -30.98 19.91 -5.25
C THR A 56 -31.61 19.30 -6.48
N LYS A 57 -32.23 20.13 -7.31
CA LYS A 57 -32.78 19.74 -8.60
C LYS A 57 -31.60 19.24 -9.43
N THR A 58 -31.44 17.93 -9.55
CA THR A 58 -30.53 17.32 -10.51
C THR A 58 -30.99 17.78 -11.89
N ALA A 59 -30.31 18.76 -12.47
CA ALA A 59 -30.37 18.97 -13.90
C ALA A 59 -29.80 17.68 -14.52
N ILE A 60 -30.65 16.90 -15.17
CA ILE A 60 -30.20 15.76 -15.96
C ILE A 60 -29.38 16.36 -17.10
N SER A 61 -28.06 16.24 -16.98
CA SER A 61 -27.12 16.52 -18.05
C SER A 61 -27.27 15.40 -19.08
N LEU A 62 -28.20 15.60 -20.02
CA LEU A 62 -28.37 14.76 -21.20
C LEU A 62 -27.18 14.97 -22.13
N ASN A 63 -25.99 14.50 -21.73
CA ASN A 63 -24.81 14.21 -22.56
C ASN A 63 -23.57 13.81 -21.74
N GLU A 64 -23.71 13.37 -20.49
CA GLU A 64 -22.56 12.82 -19.77
C GLU A 64 -22.27 11.41 -20.27
N ARG A 65 -21.39 11.33 -21.27
CA ARG A 65 -20.56 10.13 -21.44
C ARG A 65 -20.03 9.75 -20.05
N PRO A 66 -20.10 8.49 -19.62
CA PRO A 66 -19.62 8.12 -18.30
C PRO A 66 -18.13 8.48 -18.22
N VAL A 67 -17.82 9.59 -17.54
CA VAL A 67 -16.44 10.01 -17.28
C VAL A 67 -15.97 9.17 -16.11
N LEU A 68 -15.07 8.23 -16.37
CA LEU A 68 -14.37 7.46 -15.34
C LEU A 68 -13.71 8.45 -14.37
N LYS A 69 -14.17 8.48 -13.12
CA LYS A 69 -13.46 9.14 -12.01
C LYS A 69 -12.49 8.12 -11.43
N TYR A 70 -11.19 8.34 -11.67
CA TYR A 70 -10.15 7.59 -10.97
C TYR A 70 -10.11 8.01 -9.50
N GLU A 71 -9.90 7.06 -8.60
CA GLU A 71 -9.63 7.36 -7.20
C GLU A 71 -8.37 8.22 -7.09
N SER A 72 -8.45 9.32 -6.33
CA SER A 72 -7.31 10.20 -6.10
C SER A 72 -6.30 9.51 -5.17
N GLY A 73 -5.02 9.47 -5.54
CA GLY A 73 -3.93 8.99 -4.67
C GLY A 73 -3.05 7.88 -5.24
N TYR A 74 -3.34 7.36 -6.44
CA TYR A 74 -2.51 6.37 -7.11
C TYR A 74 -1.53 7.03 -8.09
N THR A 75 -0.26 6.59 -8.07
CA THR A 75 0.74 6.93 -9.10
C THR A 75 1.06 5.69 -9.93
N VAL A 76 1.42 5.91 -11.19
CA VAL A 76 1.91 4.85 -12.10
C VAL A 76 3.36 5.18 -12.43
N ASP A 77 4.27 4.43 -11.83
CA ASP A 77 5.71 4.62 -11.99
C ASP A 77 6.33 3.40 -12.69
N THR A 78 7.25 3.64 -13.63
CA THR A 78 8.07 2.56 -14.19
C THR A 78 9.13 2.14 -13.17
N VAL A 79 8.85 1.07 -12.44
CA VAL A 79 9.74 0.52 -11.40
C VAL A 79 10.78 -0.47 -11.92
N PHE A 80 10.64 -0.96 -13.16
CA PHE A 80 11.64 -1.76 -13.87
C PHE A 80 11.45 -1.57 -15.38
N ASP A 81 12.54 -1.35 -16.12
CA ASP A 81 12.52 -1.17 -17.58
C ASP A 81 13.35 -2.27 -18.25
N GLY A 82 12.65 -3.26 -18.81
CA GLY A 82 13.26 -4.43 -19.48
C GLY A 82 13.81 -4.16 -20.87
N SER A 83 13.53 -3.00 -21.48
CA SER A 83 13.82 -2.72 -22.89
C SER A 83 15.31 -2.88 -23.25
N LYS A 84 16.21 -2.40 -22.37
CA LYS A 84 17.66 -2.50 -22.58
C LYS A 84 18.22 -3.91 -22.39
N LEU A 85 17.46 -4.78 -21.73
CA LEU A 85 17.85 -6.15 -21.43
C LEU A 85 17.21 -7.16 -22.39
N GLY A 86 16.32 -6.70 -23.28
CA GLY A 86 15.51 -7.58 -24.12
C GLY A 86 14.53 -8.43 -23.33
N ILE A 87 14.17 -8.00 -22.12
CA ILE A 87 13.20 -8.71 -21.28
C ILE A 87 11.82 -8.15 -21.58
N GLU A 88 10.87 -9.04 -21.91
CA GLU A 88 9.48 -8.71 -22.22
C GLU A 88 8.54 -9.24 -21.12
N PRO A 89 8.27 -8.45 -20.06
CA PRO A 89 7.42 -8.90 -18.95
C PRO A 89 6.00 -9.23 -19.42
N PHE A 90 5.53 -10.43 -19.10
CA PHE A 90 4.16 -10.88 -19.37
C PHE A 90 3.34 -11.03 -18.07
N ALA A 91 3.93 -11.63 -17.05
CA ALA A 91 3.31 -11.80 -15.74
C ALA A 91 4.32 -11.50 -14.63
N VAL A 92 3.83 -11.06 -13.48
CA VAL A 92 4.65 -10.78 -12.30
C VAL A 92 4.00 -11.32 -11.03
N ASP A 93 4.82 -11.63 -10.04
CA ASP A 93 4.39 -12.01 -8.69
C ASP A 93 5.45 -11.58 -7.67
N VAL A 94 5.07 -11.44 -6.40
CA VAL A 94 6.00 -11.11 -5.32
C VAL A 94 6.28 -12.38 -4.53
N SER A 95 7.56 -12.74 -4.39
CA SER A 95 7.95 -13.88 -3.59
C SER A 95 7.70 -13.65 -2.11
N GLN A 96 7.65 -14.73 -1.33
CA GLN A 96 7.53 -14.66 0.13
C GLN A 96 8.69 -13.89 0.78
N SER A 97 9.87 -13.90 0.16
CA SER A 97 11.03 -13.09 0.57
C SER A 97 10.91 -11.61 0.18
N GLY A 98 9.85 -11.24 -0.54
CA GLY A 98 9.59 -9.89 -1.03
C GLY A 98 10.30 -9.55 -2.34
N GLU A 99 10.82 -10.51 -3.10
CA GLU A 99 11.45 -10.23 -4.42
C GLU A 99 10.40 -10.24 -5.53
N LEU A 100 10.60 -9.47 -6.60
CA LEU A 100 9.69 -9.50 -7.75
C LEU A 100 10.10 -10.63 -8.70
N LEU A 101 9.22 -11.59 -8.94
CA LEU A 101 9.34 -12.56 -10.01
C LEU A 101 8.67 -12.02 -11.27
N VAL A 102 9.31 -12.23 -12.42
CA VAL A 102 8.87 -11.75 -13.72
C VAL A 102 8.95 -12.88 -14.73
N LEU A 103 7.83 -13.19 -15.38
CA LEU A 103 7.77 -14.09 -16.51
C LEU A 103 8.02 -13.30 -17.80
N ASP A 104 9.08 -13.67 -18.51
CA ASP A 104 9.32 -13.26 -19.88
C ASP A 104 8.82 -14.35 -20.82
N SER A 105 7.59 -14.18 -21.30
CA SER A 105 6.89 -15.17 -22.12
C SER A 105 7.56 -15.34 -23.48
N ALA A 106 8.01 -14.24 -24.09
CA ALA A 106 8.61 -14.24 -25.42
C ALA A 106 9.92 -15.02 -25.43
N ASN A 107 10.77 -14.80 -24.41
CA ASN A 107 12.05 -15.49 -24.28
C ASN A 107 11.97 -16.78 -23.45
N SER A 108 10.77 -17.20 -23.04
CA SER A 108 10.52 -18.40 -22.23
C SER A 108 11.37 -18.48 -20.94
N ASN A 109 11.54 -17.33 -20.28
CA ASN A 109 12.42 -17.17 -19.12
C ASN A 109 11.64 -16.67 -17.90
N ILE A 110 12.12 -17.05 -16.71
CA ILE A 110 11.65 -16.48 -15.44
C ILE A 110 12.82 -15.75 -14.78
N TYR A 111 12.57 -14.50 -14.40
CA TYR A 111 13.53 -13.64 -13.72
C TYR A 111 13.09 -13.33 -12.30
N ARG A 112 14.07 -13.03 -11.46
CA ARG A 112 13.90 -12.50 -10.12
C ARG A 112 14.61 -11.16 -9.98
N ILE A 113 13.94 -10.18 -9.38
CA ILE A 113 14.45 -8.83 -9.17
C ILE A 113 14.34 -8.49 -7.68
N SER A 114 15.49 -8.24 -7.04
CA SER A 114 15.52 -7.88 -5.63
C SER A 114 14.99 -6.46 -5.40
N LEU A 115 14.35 -6.26 -4.25
CA LEU A 115 13.89 -4.94 -3.80
C LEU A 115 15.00 -4.14 -3.10
N PRO A 116 14.93 -2.79 -3.08
CA PRO A 116 13.91 -1.96 -3.74
C PRO A 116 14.04 -1.96 -5.27
N LEU A 117 12.91 -1.85 -5.97
CA LEU A 117 12.91 -1.74 -7.43
C LEU A 117 13.48 -0.40 -7.89
N SER A 118 14.06 -0.42 -9.08
CA SER A 118 14.48 0.77 -9.81
C SER A 118 14.39 0.47 -11.30
N LYS A 119 14.26 1.53 -12.10
CA LYS A 119 14.26 1.43 -13.57
C LYS A 119 15.43 0.60 -14.12
N TYR A 120 16.55 0.54 -13.40
CA TYR A 120 17.78 -0.16 -13.79
C TYR A 120 18.12 -1.38 -12.92
N SER A 121 17.13 -1.92 -12.21
CA SER A 121 17.35 -3.14 -11.41
C SER A 121 17.90 -4.26 -12.28
N ARG A 122 18.76 -5.11 -11.69
CA ARG A 122 19.44 -6.20 -12.40
C ARG A 122 18.71 -7.52 -12.14
N PRO A 123 17.95 -8.05 -13.11
CA PRO A 123 17.24 -9.31 -12.94
C PRO A 123 18.21 -10.48 -12.93
N ARG A 124 17.89 -11.51 -12.15
CA ARG A 124 18.60 -12.79 -12.14
C ARG A 124 17.73 -13.83 -12.80
N LEU A 125 18.28 -14.56 -13.78
CA LEU A 125 17.59 -15.69 -14.40
C LEU A 125 17.38 -16.80 -13.36
N VAL A 126 16.12 -17.17 -13.15
CA VAL A 126 15.70 -18.28 -12.28
C VAL A 126 15.66 -19.57 -13.09
N ALA A 127 14.94 -19.57 -14.21
CA ALA A 127 14.81 -20.73 -15.09
C ALA A 127 14.64 -20.32 -16.55
N GLY A 128 15.06 -21.19 -17.47
CA GLY A 128 15.05 -21.01 -18.92
C GLY A 128 16.45 -20.94 -19.52
N SER A 129 16.57 -20.36 -20.72
CA SER A 129 17.84 -20.22 -21.46
C SER A 129 18.29 -18.77 -21.43
N ALA A 130 19.56 -18.50 -21.12
CA ALA A 130 20.09 -17.14 -21.21
C ALA A 130 19.98 -16.57 -22.64
N GLU A 131 19.98 -17.45 -23.63
CA GLU A 131 19.85 -17.17 -25.05
C GLU A 131 18.38 -17.11 -25.53
N GLY A 132 17.40 -17.38 -24.67
CA GLY A 132 15.96 -17.33 -24.99
C GLY A 132 15.43 -18.50 -25.83
N TYR A 133 16.11 -19.65 -25.85
CA TYR A 133 15.64 -20.81 -26.61
C TYR A 133 14.38 -21.43 -25.99
N ALA A 134 13.36 -21.61 -26.83
CA ALA A 134 12.16 -22.35 -26.49
C ALA A 134 12.33 -23.86 -26.67
N GLY A 135 11.51 -24.66 -25.98
CA GLY A 135 11.47 -26.12 -26.14
C GLY A 135 10.75 -26.80 -24.98
N HIS A 136 10.74 -28.13 -24.98
CA HIS A 136 10.16 -28.95 -23.91
C HIS A 136 11.24 -29.85 -23.31
N VAL A 137 12.03 -29.30 -22.39
CA VAL A 137 13.17 -29.98 -21.78
C VAL A 137 13.13 -29.75 -20.28
N ASP A 138 13.11 -30.81 -19.49
CA ASP A 138 13.28 -30.77 -18.04
C ASP A 138 14.77 -30.81 -17.66
N GLY A 139 15.08 -30.53 -16.40
CA GLY A 139 16.44 -30.58 -15.87
C GLY A 139 16.71 -29.45 -14.89
N ARG A 140 17.99 -29.09 -14.73
CA ARG A 140 18.37 -27.95 -13.90
C ARG A 140 17.73 -26.68 -14.44
N PRO A 141 17.41 -25.66 -13.61
CA PRO A 141 16.69 -24.48 -14.06
C PRO A 141 17.28 -23.77 -15.29
N ARG A 142 18.62 -23.77 -15.46
CA ARG A 142 19.31 -23.18 -16.63
C ARG A 142 19.35 -24.07 -17.88
N GLU A 143 19.07 -25.36 -17.72
CA GLU A 143 19.03 -26.36 -18.81
C GLU A 143 17.61 -26.62 -19.26
N ALA A 144 16.64 -26.42 -18.37
CA ALA A 144 15.24 -26.52 -18.69
C ALA A 144 14.87 -25.56 -19.81
N ARG A 145 13.95 -26.00 -20.66
CA ARG A 145 13.36 -25.22 -21.75
C ARG A 145 11.85 -25.27 -21.60
N MET A 146 11.23 -24.11 -21.77
CA MET A 146 9.78 -23.92 -21.84
C MET A 146 9.45 -23.31 -23.20
N ASN A 147 8.18 -23.24 -23.56
CA ASN A 147 7.74 -22.68 -24.82
C ASN A 147 6.52 -21.77 -24.62
N HIS A 148 6.81 -20.47 -24.65
CA HIS A 148 5.82 -19.40 -24.59
C HIS A 148 4.87 -19.50 -23.36
N PRO A 149 5.43 -19.63 -22.13
CA PRO A 149 4.63 -19.74 -20.91
C PRO A 149 3.78 -18.50 -20.68
N LYS A 150 2.57 -18.64 -20.12
CA LYS A 150 1.60 -17.53 -19.96
C LYS A 150 1.28 -17.15 -18.53
N GLY A 151 1.65 -17.96 -17.55
CA GLY A 151 1.39 -17.65 -16.16
C GLY A 151 2.27 -18.48 -15.26
N PHE A 152 2.39 -18.03 -14.02
CA PHE A 152 3.01 -18.81 -12.98
C PHE A 152 2.39 -18.48 -11.63
N THR A 153 2.60 -19.37 -10.67
CA THR A 153 2.27 -19.17 -9.25
C THR A 153 3.32 -19.87 -8.41
N MET A 154 3.28 -19.68 -7.09
CA MET A 154 4.25 -20.23 -6.17
C MET A 154 3.57 -20.86 -4.95
N ASP A 155 4.08 -21.99 -4.50
CA ASP A 155 3.62 -22.61 -3.25
C ASP A 155 4.31 -22.02 -2.01
N ASP A 156 3.86 -22.47 -0.83
CA ASP A 156 4.39 -22.05 0.47
C ASP A 156 5.87 -22.43 0.69
N ARG A 157 6.41 -23.36 -0.10
CA ARG A 157 7.82 -23.77 -0.07
C ARG A 157 8.69 -23.02 -1.07
N GLY A 158 8.11 -22.08 -1.83
CA GLY A 158 8.83 -21.31 -2.83
C GLY A 158 9.02 -22.03 -4.17
N ASN A 159 8.33 -23.15 -4.41
CA ASN A 159 8.36 -23.78 -5.74
C ASN A 159 7.48 -22.98 -6.70
N ILE A 160 7.97 -22.74 -7.91
CA ILE A 160 7.25 -22.00 -8.95
C ILE A 160 6.58 -23.00 -9.90
N TYR A 161 5.29 -22.86 -10.12
CA TYR A 161 4.51 -23.63 -11.10
C TYR A 161 4.19 -22.76 -12.29
N VAL A 162 4.51 -23.22 -13.50
CA VAL A 162 4.45 -22.43 -14.74
C VAL A 162 3.49 -23.08 -15.73
N ALA A 163 2.59 -22.29 -16.30
CA ALA A 163 1.73 -22.69 -17.41
C ALA A 163 2.50 -22.58 -18.74
N ASP A 164 3.21 -23.65 -19.09
CA ASP A 164 4.01 -23.78 -20.31
C ASP A 164 3.11 -24.10 -21.51
N THR A 165 2.52 -23.05 -22.06
CA THR A 165 1.27 -23.10 -22.83
C THR A 165 1.42 -23.84 -24.17
N VAL A 166 2.48 -23.57 -24.93
CA VAL A 166 2.66 -24.23 -26.23
C VAL A 166 3.05 -25.70 -26.06
N ASN A 167 3.74 -26.03 -24.98
CA ASN A 167 4.04 -27.42 -24.64
C ASN A 167 2.88 -28.14 -23.94
N MET A 168 1.75 -27.48 -23.71
CA MET A 168 0.57 -28.04 -23.04
C MET A 168 0.89 -28.66 -21.67
N ALA A 169 1.83 -28.05 -20.93
CA ALA A 169 2.37 -28.61 -19.70
C ALA A 169 2.28 -27.63 -18.53
N ILE A 170 2.17 -28.17 -17.31
CA ILE A 170 2.44 -27.45 -16.08
C ILE A 170 3.85 -27.85 -15.62
N ARG A 171 4.75 -26.88 -15.51
CA ARG A 171 6.14 -27.11 -15.13
C ARG A 171 6.35 -26.69 -13.68
N LYS A 172 7.17 -27.43 -12.93
CA LYS A 172 7.57 -27.07 -11.57
C LYS A 172 9.05 -26.70 -11.56
N ILE A 173 9.38 -25.58 -10.95
CA ILE A 173 10.74 -25.12 -10.67
C ILE A 173 10.90 -25.11 -9.16
N SER A 174 11.75 -25.99 -8.64
CA SER A 174 12.08 -26.09 -7.22
C SER A 174 13.55 -25.81 -7.01
N ASP A 175 13.88 -25.23 -5.85
CA ASP A 175 15.25 -25.07 -5.38
C ASP A 175 15.70 -26.38 -4.70
N SER A 176 15.65 -27.49 -5.45
CA SER A 176 16.11 -28.78 -4.96
C SER A 176 17.45 -29.09 -5.63
N VAL A 177 18.53 -28.93 -4.85
CA VAL A 177 19.66 -29.86 -4.98
C VAL A 177 19.05 -31.25 -4.92
N PRO A 178 19.30 -32.15 -5.89
CA PRO A 178 18.77 -33.50 -5.81
C PRO A 178 19.29 -34.13 -4.52
N ASP A 179 18.39 -34.62 -3.66
CA ASP A 179 18.80 -35.52 -2.58
C ASP A 179 19.45 -36.74 -3.25
N ILE A 180 20.76 -36.87 -3.07
CA ILE A 180 21.60 -37.97 -3.59
C ILE A 180 21.46 -39.17 -2.67
#